data_AF-A0A562LEN8-F1
#
_entry.id   AF-A0A562LEN8-F1
#
_cell.length_a   1.000
_cell.length_b   1.000
_cell.length_c   1.000
_cell.angle_alpha   90.00
_cell.angle_beta   90.00
_cell.angle_gamma   90.00
#
_symmetry.space_group_name_H-M   'P 1'
#
loop_
_entity.id
_entity.type
_entity.pdbx_description
1 polymer ?
#
loop_
_entity_poly.entity_id
_entity_poly.type
_entity_poly.pdbx_seq_one_letter_code
_entity_poly.pdbx_strand_id
1 'polypeptide(L)'
;MWRTVCCLLAAIAAAVFFASLSEPVVFFADESERVWSGGYMFGWGWMGPISGFFHWYANVFLLAALTAVTGRFYLIALVAGVIGAFFAYDFHGYTVLPWWEGGSSSELPITGFGAGYWMWIASFAIASLAGAIGLLTDNAKEVSDLLRFARKFSPNHVPQRPVADPVSQQPVLFASSTMTVERKEPLHMKILVIGSGGREHALAWKLAQSPRIDEVLVAPGNAGTAHEGKCRNVDVAATDIDGLLALAKHEGVAVTVVGPEGPLVTGVVDRFRAEGLRIFGPTAAAAQLEGSKAYAKDFLARHGIPTAYYAVHTDVDEALAYVRANGAPIVIKADGLAAGKGVIVAMTLAEAEAAIIDILAGNVFGAAGARVVIEEFLDGEEASFISMVDGTTALPMATSQDHKRVGDGDTGPNTGGMGAYSPAPVVTPDVHARVMREIVEPTVRGMATDGVPFTGFLYAGLMIDASGAPKVIEFNVRFGDPETQPVMLRLQSDLLDLVEAAIDARLHEAQAQWDPRPSLGVVMAAENYPGTPRIGDAISSWDVPDVADTKVFHAGTKLVDGQVVTAGGRVLCVCALGDTVADAQRKAYAEVAGISWPGELHRHDIGWRAIEREQE
;
A
#
# COMPACT_ATOMS: atom_id res chain seq x y z
N MET A 1 49.18 -11.30 -17.01
CA MET A 1 49.53 -10.21 -16.07
C MET A 1 48.32 -9.78 -15.24
N TRP A 2 47.27 -9.20 -15.82
CA TRP A 2 46.10 -8.70 -15.09
C TRP A 2 45.30 -9.75 -14.30
N ARG A 3 45.22 -10.98 -14.82
CA ARG A 3 44.62 -12.12 -14.09
C ARG A 3 45.35 -12.41 -12.78
N THR A 4 46.69 -12.44 -12.83
CA THR A 4 47.54 -12.65 -11.66
C THR A 4 47.35 -11.52 -10.63
N VAL A 5 47.17 -10.29 -11.10
CA VAL A 5 46.88 -9.12 -10.25
C VAL A 5 45.51 -9.26 -9.57
N CYS A 6 44.45 -9.65 -10.30
CA CYS A 6 43.12 -9.81 -9.71
C CYS A 6 43.08 -10.96 -8.67
N CYS A 7 43.73 -12.09 -8.95
CA CYS A 7 43.83 -13.19 -7.99
C CYS A 7 44.65 -12.80 -6.76
N LEU A 8 45.72 -12.01 -6.92
CA LEU A 8 46.50 -11.49 -5.81
C LEU A 8 45.67 -10.55 -4.93
N LEU A 9 44.89 -9.64 -5.53
CA LEU A 9 43.99 -8.74 -4.79
C LEU A 9 42.90 -9.51 -4.05
N ALA A 10 42.30 -10.55 -4.66
CA ALA A 10 41.35 -11.41 -3.97
C ALA A 10 41.98 -12.17 -2.79
N ALA A 11 43.22 -12.64 -2.94
CA ALA A 11 43.96 -13.28 -1.85
C ALA A 11 44.27 -12.30 -0.70
N ILE A 12 44.61 -11.05 -1.03
CA ILE A 12 44.81 -9.99 -0.04
C ILE A 12 43.49 -9.66 0.67
N ALA A 13 42.39 -9.48 -0.06
CA ALA A 13 41.07 -9.24 0.52
C ALA A 13 40.64 -10.38 1.46
N ALA A 14 40.87 -11.63 1.07
CA ALA A 14 40.61 -12.78 1.92
C ALA A 14 41.50 -12.77 3.19
N ALA A 15 42.79 -12.47 3.06
CA ALA A 15 43.70 -12.41 4.20
C ALA A 15 43.32 -11.30 5.20
N VAL A 16 42.96 -10.12 4.71
CA VAL A 16 42.49 -9.01 5.54
C VAL A 16 41.19 -9.36 6.25
N PHE A 17 40.26 -10.02 5.56
CA PHE A 17 39.01 -10.50 6.15
C PHE A 17 39.23 -11.57 7.23
N PHE A 18 40.09 -12.56 6.99
CA PHE A 18 40.38 -13.57 8.01
C PHE A 18 41.07 -12.97 9.23
N ALA A 19 41.93 -11.97 9.04
CA ALA A 19 42.54 -11.24 10.14
C ALA A 19 41.50 -10.39 10.91
N SER A 20 40.46 -9.88 10.26
CA SER A 20 39.40 -9.13 10.95
C SER A 20 38.58 -10.00 11.90
N LEU A 21 38.55 -11.32 11.70
CA LEU A 21 37.80 -12.24 12.57
C LEU A 21 38.36 -12.32 14.00
N SER A 22 39.65 -12.09 14.19
CA SER A 22 40.27 -12.08 15.52
C SER A 22 40.24 -10.70 16.20
N GLU A 23 39.87 -9.66 15.48
CA GLU A 23 39.92 -8.28 15.97
C GLU A 23 38.55 -7.79 16.49
N PRO A 24 38.54 -6.83 17.44
CA PRO A 24 37.34 -6.11 17.88
C PRO A 24 36.60 -5.42 16.73
N VAL A 25 35.28 -5.58 16.65
CA VAL A 25 34.43 -4.91 15.65
C VAL A 25 33.55 -3.85 16.29
N VAL A 26 32.86 -4.17 17.39
CA VAL A 26 31.92 -3.25 18.07
C VAL A 26 32.21 -3.22 19.58
N PHE A 27 32.22 -2.02 20.14
CA PHE A 27 32.30 -1.74 21.58
C PHE A 27 30.94 -1.30 22.11
N PHE A 28 30.57 -1.77 23.32
CA PHE A 28 29.28 -1.46 23.96
C PHE A 28 29.45 -0.68 25.27
N ALA A 29 28.40 0.03 25.68
CA ALA A 29 28.29 0.67 26.99
C ALA A 29 27.61 -0.29 28.00
N ASP A 30 28.38 -1.15 28.68
CA ASP A 30 27.91 -1.86 29.89
C ASP A 30 29.03 -1.96 30.96
N GLU A 31 28.69 -2.30 32.21
CA GLU A 31 29.63 -2.41 33.36
C GLU A 31 30.71 -3.51 33.19
N SER A 32 30.71 -4.27 32.09
CA SER A 32 31.62 -5.37 31.77
C SER A 32 32.49 -5.17 30.53
N GLU A 33 32.54 -3.97 29.93
CA GLU A 33 33.35 -3.64 28.73
C GLU A 33 33.25 -4.72 27.62
N ARG A 34 32.03 -5.10 27.23
CA ARG A 34 31.84 -6.14 26.20
C ARG A 34 32.32 -5.67 24.83
N VAL A 35 32.98 -6.59 24.13
CA VAL A 35 33.48 -6.40 22.77
C VAL A 35 32.99 -7.54 21.88
N TRP A 36 32.37 -7.23 20.76
CA TRP A 36 32.12 -8.24 19.72
C TRP A 36 33.33 -8.34 18.80
N SER A 37 33.89 -9.54 18.69
CA SER A 37 34.95 -9.84 17.73
C SER A 37 34.37 -10.11 16.33
N GLY A 38 35.22 -10.02 15.30
CA GLY A 38 34.79 -10.30 13.93
C GLY A 38 34.32 -11.73 13.72
N GLY A 39 34.88 -12.71 14.44
CA GLY A 39 34.45 -14.10 14.41
C GLY A 39 33.05 -14.31 14.99
N TYR A 40 32.74 -13.59 16.07
CA TYR A 40 31.39 -13.57 16.65
C TYR A 40 30.38 -13.00 15.65
N MET A 41 30.70 -11.84 15.05
CA MET A 41 29.84 -11.23 14.04
C MET A 41 29.72 -12.05 12.75
N PHE A 42 30.76 -12.78 12.35
CA PHE A 42 30.70 -13.68 11.22
C PHE A 42 29.72 -14.83 11.46
N GLY A 43 29.71 -15.42 12.66
CA GLY A 43 28.75 -16.47 13.03
C GLY A 43 27.30 -16.00 12.96
N TRP A 44 27.02 -14.83 13.54
CA TRP A 44 25.69 -14.19 13.47
C TRP A 44 25.32 -13.69 12.07
N GLY A 45 26.32 -13.39 11.24
CA GLY A 45 26.18 -13.06 9.81
C GLY A 45 25.27 -14.01 9.02
N TRP A 46 25.25 -15.28 9.42
CA TRP A 46 24.46 -16.34 8.79
C TRP A 46 23.04 -16.49 9.35
N MET A 47 22.73 -15.85 10.48
CA MET A 47 21.40 -15.86 11.10
C MET A 47 20.52 -14.69 10.65
N GLY A 48 21.07 -13.70 9.94
CA GLY A 48 20.34 -12.54 9.38
C GLY A 48 19.06 -12.88 8.59
N PRO A 49 19.02 -13.96 7.77
CA PRO A 49 17.78 -14.39 7.10
C PRO A 49 16.67 -14.84 8.04
N ILE A 50 17.02 -15.32 9.23
CA ILE A 50 16.08 -15.85 10.22
C ILE A 50 15.59 -14.72 11.13
N SER A 51 16.41 -13.69 11.35
CA SER A 51 16.13 -12.60 12.28
C SER A 51 15.67 -11.29 11.62
N GLY A 52 15.63 -11.21 10.29
CA GLY A 52 15.15 -10.02 9.56
C GLY A 52 16.12 -8.83 9.57
N PHE A 53 17.36 -9.02 10.04
CA PHE A 53 18.40 -7.99 10.02
C PHE A 53 19.31 -8.16 8.79
N PHE A 54 19.10 -7.34 7.76
CA PHE A 54 19.75 -7.49 6.45
C PHE A 54 21.24 -7.08 6.42
N HIS A 55 21.74 -6.35 7.42
CA HIS A 55 23.13 -5.86 7.47
C HIS A 55 24.14 -6.98 7.74
N TRP A 56 23.68 -8.08 8.35
CA TRP A 56 24.47 -9.29 8.63
C TRP A 56 24.88 -10.05 7.35
N TYR A 57 24.24 -9.74 6.21
CA TYR A 57 24.51 -10.36 4.91
C TYR A 57 25.79 -9.86 4.23
N ALA A 58 26.42 -8.79 4.71
CA ALA A 58 27.64 -8.26 4.11
C ALA A 58 28.70 -9.37 3.91
N ASN A 59 28.86 -10.28 4.88
CA ASN A 59 29.78 -11.42 4.78
C ASN A 59 29.49 -12.37 3.60
N VAL A 60 28.21 -12.60 3.29
CA VAL A 60 27.78 -13.43 2.16
C VAL A 60 28.21 -12.77 0.84
N PHE A 61 28.01 -11.46 0.73
CA PHE A 61 28.42 -10.69 -0.45
C PHE A 61 29.94 -10.63 -0.61
N LEU A 62 30.71 -10.59 0.48
CA LEU A 62 32.17 -10.66 0.41
C LEU A 62 32.63 -12.01 -0.16
N LEU A 63 32.08 -13.11 0.33
CA LEU A 63 32.40 -14.45 -0.15
C LEU A 63 31.98 -14.64 -1.61
N ALA A 64 30.81 -14.12 -1.99
CA ALA A 64 30.36 -14.11 -3.38
C ALA A 64 31.30 -13.30 -4.28
N ALA A 65 31.75 -12.13 -3.83
CA ALA A 65 32.70 -11.30 -4.56
C ALA A 65 34.04 -12.02 -4.77
N LEU A 66 34.62 -12.60 -3.70
CA LEU A 66 35.88 -13.36 -3.77
C LEU A 66 35.78 -14.58 -4.70
N THR A 67 34.66 -15.32 -4.61
CA THR A 67 34.38 -16.48 -5.48
C THR A 67 34.17 -16.05 -6.94
N ALA A 68 33.53 -14.92 -7.17
CA ALA A 68 33.33 -14.38 -8.51
C ALA A 68 34.65 -13.91 -9.16
N VAL A 69 35.59 -13.33 -8.38
CA VAL A 69 36.93 -12.98 -8.90
C VAL A 69 37.69 -14.24 -9.34
N THR A 70 37.64 -15.33 -8.57
CA THR A 70 38.31 -16.59 -8.94
C THR A 70 37.62 -17.28 -10.13
N GLY A 71 36.29 -17.18 -10.22
CA GLY A 71 35.47 -17.66 -11.33
C GLY A 71 35.48 -16.78 -12.59
N ARG A 72 36.18 -15.64 -12.58
CA ARG A 72 36.24 -14.63 -13.66
C ARG A 72 34.92 -13.97 -14.00
N PHE A 73 33.98 -13.95 -13.07
CA PHE A 73 32.73 -13.21 -13.19
C PHE A 73 32.93 -11.80 -12.65
N TYR A 74 33.75 -10.98 -13.33
CA TYR A 74 34.23 -9.71 -12.78
C TYR A 74 33.14 -8.66 -12.55
N LEU A 75 32.07 -8.67 -13.34
CA LEU A 75 30.89 -7.84 -13.09
C LEU A 75 30.17 -8.29 -11.80
N ILE A 76 29.98 -9.60 -11.62
CA ILE A 76 29.38 -10.16 -10.39
C ILE A 76 30.26 -9.85 -9.18
N ALA A 77 31.58 -9.95 -9.34
CA ALA A 77 32.53 -9.61 -8.28
C ALA A 77 32.45 -8.14 -7.86
N LEU A 78 32.38 -7.22 -8.83
CA LEU A 78 32.25 -5.79 -8.58
C LEU A 78 30.91 -5.47 -7.91
N VAL A 79 29.80 -5.98 -8.45
CA VAL A 79 28.47 -5.72 -7.92
C VAL A 79 28.32 -6.30 -6.51
N ALA A 80 28.73 -7.55 -6.28
CA ALA A 80 28.71 -8.16 -4.96
C ALA A 80 29.62 -7.42 -3.97
N GLY A 81 30.82 -6.98 -4.40
CA GLY A 81 31.72 -6.20 -3.57
C GLY A 81 31.15 -4.84 -3.14
N VAL A 82 30.50 -4.13 -4.07
CA VAL A 82 29.88 -2.81 -3.80
C VAL A 82 28.64 -2.95 -2.91
N ILE A 83 27.78 -3.93 -3.18
CA ILE A 83 26.59 -4.20 -2.35
C ILE A 83 27.02 -4.60 -0.93
N GLY A 84 28.01 -5.48 -0.82
CA GLY A 84 28.58 -5.87 0.47
C GLY A 84 29.20 -4.71 1.24
N ALA A 85 29.91 -3.81 0.55
CA ALA A 85 30.45 -2.59 1.14
C ALA A 85 29.34 -1.65 1.66
N PHE A 86 28.23 -1.52 0.91
CA PHE A 86 27.08 -0.72 1.32
C PHE A 86 26.47 -1.26 2.61
N PHE A 87 26.19 -2.56 2.70
CA PHE A 87 25.66 -3.16 3.92
C PHE A 87 26.62 -3.05 5.11
N ALA A 88 27.92 -3.23 4.87
CA ALA A 88 28.93 -3.07 5.91
C ALA A 88 29.05 -1.61 6.38
N TYR A 89 28.90 -0.63 5.47
CA TYR A 89 28.91 0.80 5.81
C TYR A 89 27.63 1.23 6.53
N ASP A 90 26.48 0.73 6.10
CA ASP A 90 25.19 1.01 6.73
C ASP A 90 25.15 0.53 8.18
N PHE A 91 25.86 -0.55 8.51
CA PHE A 91 26.08 -1.00 9.89
C PHE A 91 26.75 0.08 10.78
N HIS A 92 27.49 1.04 10.20
CA HIS A 92 28.05 2.18 10.93
C HIS A 92 27.00 3.13 11.49
N GLY A 93 25.81 3.20 10.86
CA GLY A 93 24.72 4.10 11.25
C GLY A 93 23.98 3.68 12.51
N TYR A 94 24.28 2.50 13.05
CA TYR A 94 23.62 1.97 14.24
C TYR A 94 24.23 2.55 15.51
N THR A 95 23.37 3.08 16.38
CA THR A 95 23.72 3.59 17.71
C THR A 95 23.39 2.59 18.82
N VAL A 96 22.56 1.58 18.52
CA VAL A 96 22.15 0.50 19.43
C VAL A 96 22.03 -0.82 18.67
N LEU A 97 22.28 -1.95 19.34
CA LEU A 97 22.03 -3.29 18.79
C LEU A 97 21.11 -4.12 19.71
N PRO A 98 20.13 -4.85 19.15
CA PRO A 98 19.26 -5.73 19.92
C PRO A 98 20.03 -6.99 20.36
N TRP A 99 19.98 -7.29 21.66
CA TRP A 99 20.58 -8.49 22.23
C TRP A 99 19.57 -9.65 22.21
N TRP A 100 19.89 -10.76 21.53
CA TRP A 100 19.05 -11.97 21.51
C TRP A 100 19.75 -13.13 22.21
N GLU A 101 19.62 -13.16 23.53
CA GLU A 101 19.53 -14.38 24.32
C GLU A 101 18.27 -14.23 25.16
N GLY A 102 17.38 -15.23 25.14
CA GLY A 102 16.00 -15.11 25.64
C GLY A 102 15.86 -14.37 26.97
N GLY A 103 15.10 -13.26 26.95
CA GLY A 103 14.63 -12.56 28.15
C GLY A 103 15.19 -11.14 28.33
N SER A 104 14.28 -10.17 28.29
CA SER A 104 14.42 -8.73 28.58
C SER A 104 14.97 -7.81 27.47
N SER A 105 14.18 -6.77 27.21
CA SER A 105 14.37 -5.64 26.31
C SER A 105 15.52 -4.74 26.76
N SER A 106 16.76 -5.11 26.46
CA SER A 106 17.90 -4.20 26.61
C SER A 106 18.63 -4.07 25.27
N GLU A 107 18.36 -2.97 24.58
CA GLU A 107 19.18 -2.49 23.47
C GLU A 107 20.54 -2.03 24.03
N LEU A 108 21.64 -2.52 23.47
CA LEU A 108 22.99 -2.16 23.94
C LEU A 108 23.53 -0.98 23.11
N PRO A 109 23.85 0.16 23.74
CA PRO A 109 24.42 1.31 23.03
C PRO A 109 25.83 1.00 22.51
N ILE A 110 26.08 1.33 21.25
CA ILE A 110 27.41 1.23 20.62
C ILE A 110 28.23 2.45 21.03
N THR A 111 29.42 2.21 21.58
CA THR A 111 30.36 3.27 21.97
C THR A 111 31.46 3.51 20.94
N GLY A 112 31.66 2.56 20.02
CA GLY A 112 32.59 2.72 18.90
C GLY A 112 32.83 1.46 18.09
N PHE A 113 33.62 1.60 17.03
CA PHE A 113 34.01 0.51 16.12
C PHE A 113 35.52 0.24 16.21
N GLY A 114 35.88 -1.04 16.29
CA GLY A 114 37.27 -1.51 16.43
C GLY A 114 37.99 -1.77 15.11
N ALA A 115 39.24 -2.22 15.20
CA ALA A 115 40.08 -2.50 14.04
C ALA A 115 39.48 -3.54 13.08
N GLY A 116 38.78 -4.54 13.63
CA GLY A 116 38.10 -5.57 12.84
C GLY A 116 37.02 -5.01 11.91
N TYR A 117 36.28 -3.99 12.34
CA TYR A 117 35.29 -3.31 11.49
C TYR A 117 35.95 -2.67 10.26
N TRP A 118 37.04 -1.94 10.47
CA TRP A 118 37.73 -1.25 9.37
C TRP A 118 38.47 -2.21 8.43
N MET A 119 39.02 -3.30 8.98
CA MET A 119 39.59 -4.39 8.18
C MET A 119 38.52 -5.10 7.34
N TRP A 120 37.31 -5.22 7.87
CA TRP A 120 36.17 -5.75 7.14
C TRP A 120 35.78 -4.85 5.95
N ILE A 121 35.65 -3.54 6.16
CA ILE A 121 35.41 -2.55 5.09
C ILE A 121 36.54 -2.57 4.04
N ALA A 122 37.80 -2.62 4.47
CA ALA A 122 38.95 -2.69 3.57
C ALA A 122 38.90 -3.93 2.67
N SER A 123 38.42 -5.06 3.17
CA SER A 123 38.29 -6.29 2.41
C SER A 123 37.31 -6.15 1.24
N PHE A 124 36.18 -5.46 1.44
CA PHE A 124 35.24 -5.14 0.35
C PHE A 124 35.82 -4.18 -0.69
N ALA A 125 36.55 -3.16 -0.24
CA ALA A 125 37.20 -2.22 -1.16
C ALA A 125 38.21 -2.93 -2.07
N ILE A 126 39.01 -3.85 -1.50
CA ILE A 126 40.01 -4.63 -2.25
C ILE A 126 39.32 -5.62 -3.20
N ALA A 127 38.24 -6.30 -2.77
CA ALA A 127 37.48 -7.22 -3.61
C ALA A 127 36.78 -6.49 -4.79
N SER A 128 36.20 -5.31 -4.52
CA SER A 128 35.58 -4.47 -5.54
C SER A 128 36.60 -3.95 -6.56
N LEU A 129 37.78 -3.55 -6.08
CA LEU A 129 38.89 -3.14 -6.95
C LEU A 129 39.37 -4.29 -7.84
N ALA A 130 39.45 -5.52 -7.31
CA ALA A 130 39.78 -6.70 -8.10
C ALA A 130 38.73 -6.96 -9.21
N GLY A 131 37.44 -6.81 -8.88
CA GLY A 131 36.34 -6.88 -9.86
C GLY A 131 36.42 -5.80 -10.93
N ALA A 132 36.67 -4.55 -10.55
CA ALA A 132 36.81 -3.43 -11.48
C ALA A 132 38.01 -3.57 -12.42
N ILE A 133 39.19 -3.95 -11.90
CA ILE A 133 40.39 -4.21 -12.72
C ILE A 133 40.12 -5.38 -13.67
N GLY A 134 39.49 -6.46 -13.19
CA GLY A 134 39.10 -7.59 -14.03
C GLY A 134 38.16 -7.17 -15.17
N LEU A 135 37.13 -6.36 -14.86
CA LEU A 135 36.18 -5.85 -15.85
C LEU A 135 36.89 -4.97 -16.89
N LEU A 136 37.74 -4.04 -16.47
CA LEU A 136 38.46 -3.13 -17.36
C LEU A 136 39.48 -3.86 -18.25
N THR A 137 39.98 -5.02 -17.81
CA THR A 137 41.06 -5.74 -18.51
C THR A 137 40.57 -6.91 -19.36
N ASP A 138 39.45 -7.56 -19.03
CA ASP A 138 38.80 -8.58 -19.88
C ASP A 138 37.86 -7.95 -20.94
N ASN A 139 37.33 -6.74 -20.73
CA ASN A 139 36.32 -6.12 -21.60
C ASN A 139 36.79 -4.95 -22.49
N ALA A 140 37.95 -5.08 -23.15
CA ALA A 140 38.25 -4.21 -24.30
C ALA A 140 37.20 -4.34 -25.43
N LYS A 141 36.45 -5.45 -25.48
CA LYS A 141 35.40 -5.71 -26.48
C LYS A 141 34.01 -5.31 -26.01
N GLU A 142 33.58 -5.70 -24.81
CA GLU A 142 32.21 -5.45 -24.31
C GLU A 142 31.98 -3.99 -23.90
N VAL A 143 33.00 -3.26 -23.41
CA VAL A 143 32.87 -1.81 -23.15
C VAL A 143 32.62 -1.05 -24.45
N SER A 144 33.14 -1.52 -25.59
CA SER A 144 32.88 -0.93 -26.91
C SER A 144 31.44 -1.17 -27.40
N ASP A 145 30.82 -2.27 -26.98
CA ASP A 145 29.44 -2.60 -27.32
C ASP A 145 28.45 -1.86 -26.39
N LEU A 146 28.81 -1.70 -25.11
CA LEU A 146 28.07 -0.88 -24.15
C LEU A 146 28.08 0.61 -24.53
N LEU A 147 29.23 1.13 -24.97
CA LEU A 147 29.35 2.51 -25.47
C LEU A 147 28.62 2.73 -26.81
N ARG A 148 28.50 1.69 -27.65
CA ARG A 148 27.68 1.72 -28.87
C ARG A 148 26.18 1.68 -28.56
N PHE A 149 25.78 0.97 -27.52
CA PHE A 149 24.41 0.95 -27.03
C PHE A 149 23.99 2.30 -26.39
N ALA A 150 24.88 2.90 -25.59
CA ALA A 150 24.64 4.19 -24.95
C ALA A 150 24.55 5.38 -25.94
N ARG A 151 25.22 5.31 -27.10
CA ARG A 151 25.12 6.33 -28.15
C ARG A 151 23.80 6.31 -28.94
N LYS A 152 22.95 5.28 -28.79
CA LYS A 152 21.64 5.20 -29.47
C LYS A 152 20.54 6.04 -28.81
N PHE A 153 20.81 6.67 -27.66
CA PHE A 153 19.83 7.46 -26.90
C PHE A 153 20.33 8.88 -26.57
N SER A 154 20.93 9.57 -27.55
CA SER A 154 21.18 11.02 -27.44
C SER A 154 20.50 11.76 -28.60
N PRO A 155 19.71 12.81 -28.33
CA PRO A 155 18.98 13.54 -29.36
C PRO A 155 19.91 14.53 -30.05
N ASN A 156 20.33 14.22 -31.28
CA ASN A 156 20.64 15.15 -32.36
C ASN A 156 21.45 14.42 -33.44
N HIS A 157 20.78 13.95 -34.49
CA HIS A 157 21.29 14.01 -35.87
C HIS A 157 20.19 13.58 -36.85
N VAL A 158 19.81 14.52 -37.71
CA VAL A 158 19.01 14.30 -38.91
C VAL A 158 19.90 13.63 -39.97
N PRO A 159 19.52 12.48 -40.55
CA PRO A 159 20.14 12.01 -41.78
C PRO A 159 19.28 12.39 -42.98
N GLN A 160 19.88 13.13 -43.91
CA GLN A 160 19.33 13.37 -45.25
C GLN A 160 19.24 12.04 -46.02
N ARG A 161 18.09 11.79 -46.65
CA ARG A 161 17.88 10.67 -47.58
C ARG A 161 18.44 11.01 -48.97
N PRO A 162 18.99 10.03 -49.70
CA PRO A 162 19.27 10.18 -51.12
C PRO A 162 17.99 9.99 -51.96
N VAL A 163 17.97 10.72 -53.07
CA VAL A 163 16.93 10.79 -54.10
C VAL A 163 16.79 9.46 -54.86
N ALA A 164 15.56 9.02 -55.08
CA ALA A 164 15.21 8.04 -56.10
C ALA A 164 13.89 8.43 -56.79
N ASP A 165 13.91 8.34 -58.12
CA ASP A 165 12.91 8.80 -59.09
C ASP A 165 11.59 7.98 -59.14
N PRO A 166 10.53 8.49 -59.81
CA PRO A 166 9.14 8.13 -59.52
C PRO A 166 8.65 6.93 -60.33
N VAL A 167 7.88 6.05 -59.69
CA VAL A 167 7.11 5.00 -60.37
C VAL A 167 5.63 5.08 -59.99
N SER A 168 4.85 5.31 -61.05
CA SER A 168 3.41 5.16 -61.30
C SER A 168 2.45 4.81 -60.16
N GLN A 169 1.43 5.65 -60.01
CA GLN A 169 0.16 5.37 -59.35
C GLN A 169 -0.71 4.43 -60.20
N GLN A 170 -1.26 3.40 -59.57
CA GLN A 170 -2.57 2.82 -59.93
C GLN A 170 -3.33 2.51 -58.64
N PRO A 171 -4.65 2.78 -58.57
CA PRO A 171 -5.47 2.47 -57.41
C PRO A 171 -5.99 1.03 -57.52
N VAL A 172 -5.85 0.24 -56.46
CA VAL A 172 -6.56 -1.03 -56.31
C VAL A 172 -7.48 -0.91 -55.10
N LEU A 173 -8.78 -0.84 -55.37
CA LEU A 173 -9.84 -1.08 -54.40
C LEU A 173 -9.71 -2.52 -53.86
N PHE A 174 -9.71 -2.68 -52.54
CA PHE A 174 -10.20 -3.93 -51.93
C PHE A 174 -11.03 -3.64 -50.69
N ALA A 175 -12.14 -4.36 -50.64
CA ALA A 175 -13.27 -4.23 -49.74
C ALA A 175 -12.91 -4.47 -48.28
N SER A 176 -13.52 -3.66 -47.40
CA SER A 176 -13.62 -3.95 -45.97
C SER A 176 -14.46 -5.21 -45.79
N SER A 177 -13.82 -6.28 -45.30
CA SER A 177 -14.49 -7.37 -44.63
C SER A 177 -14.15 -7.24 -43.15
N THR A 178 -15.08 -6.67 -42.39
CA THR A 178 -15.06 -6.72 -40.92
C THR A 178 -15.20 -8.18 -40.50
N MET A 179 -14.08 -8.84 -40.21
CA MET A 179 -14.09 -10.02 -39.36
C MET A 179 -14.28 -9.54 -37.92
N THR A 180 -15.52 -9.61 -37.45
CA THR A 180 -15.80 -9.67 -36.02
C THR A 180 -15.17 -10.95 -35.48
N VAL A 181 -14.02 -10.82 -34.83
CA VAL A 181 -13.51 -11.87 -33.95
C VAL A 181 -14.46 -11.91 -32.75
N GLU A 182 -15.42 -12.83 -32.77
CA GLU A 182 -16.16 -13.19 -31.55
C GLU A 182 -15.11 -13.64 -30.52
N ARG A 183 -14.93 -12.83 -29.46
CA ARG A 183 -14.12 -13.19 -28.31
C ARG A 183 -14.79 -14.42 -27.69
N LYS A 184 -14.19 -15.59 -27.87
CA LYS A 184 -14.63 -16.81 -27.20
C LYS A 184 -14.30 -16.62 -25.72
N GLU A 185 -15.27 -16.15 -24.94
CA GLU A 185 -15.17 -16.06 -23.48
C GLU A 185 -14.70 -17.43 -22.96
N PRO A 186 -13.59 -17.49 -22.19
CA PRO A 186 -13.12 -18.76 -21.65
C PRO A 186 -14.21 -19.32 -20.75
N LEU A 187 -14.59 -20.58 -20.99
CA LEU A 187 -15.58 -21.33 -20.22
C LEU A 187 -15.22 -21.50 -18.73
N HIS A 188 -14.01 -21.08 -18.33
CA HIS A 188 -13.55 -21.06 -16.94
C HIS A 188 -12.78 -19.76 -16.63
N MET A 189 -13.41 -18.78 -15.97
CA MET A 189 -12.77 -17.51 -15.60
C MET A 189 -12.34 -17.51 -14.13
N LYS A 190 -11.04 -17.30 -13.90
CA LYS A 190 -10.47 -17.08 -12.56
C LYS A 190 -10.14 -15.62 -12.33
N ILE A 191 -10.54 -15.09 -11.18
CA ILE A 191 -10.22 -13.74 -10.73
C ILE A 191 -9.25 -13.80 -9.57
N LEU A 192 -8.34 -12.84 -9.45
CA LEU A 192 -7.49 -12.66 -8.28
C LEU A 192 -7.87 -11.38 -7.52
N VAL A 193 -8.13 -11.49 -6.23
CA VAL A 193 -8.29 -10.37 -5.31
C VAL A 193 -7.06 -10.32 -4.40
N ILE A 194 -6.37 -9.19 -4.37
CA ILE A 194 -5.18 -8.99 -3.52
C ILE A 194 -5.61 -8.32 -2.21
N GLY A 195 -5.27 -8.93 -1.08
CA GLY A 195 -5.47 -8.44 0.28
C GLY A 195 -6.14 -9.48 1.20
N SER A 196 -6.52 -9.05 2.39
CA SER A 196 -6.97 -9.94 3.49
C SER A 196 -7.94 -9.28 4.47
N GLY A 197 -8.40 -8.06 4.19
CA GLY A 197 -9.31 -7.31 5.05
C GLY A 197 -10.80 -7.56 4.74
N GLY A 198 -11.66 -6.80 5.42
CA GLY A 198 -13.11 -6.87 5.26
C GLY A 198 -13.55 -6.38 3.88
N ARG A 199 -12.86 -5.35 3.36
CA ARG A 199 -13.02 -4.90 1.97
C ARG A 199 -12.76 -6.02 0.98
N GLU A 200 -11.65 -6.75 1.11
CA GLU A 200 -11.31 -7.80 0.16
C GLU A 200 -12.28 -8.98 0.23
N HIS A 201 -12.79 -9.29 1.42
CA HIS A 201 -13.88 -10.25 1.55
C HIS A 201 -15.14 -9.77 0.84
N ALA A 202 -15.56 -8.51 1.02
CA ALA A 202 -16.72 -7.96 0.32
C ALA A 202 -16.55 -7.94 -1.21
N LEU A 203 -15.37 -7.60 -1.71
CA LEU A 203 -15.06 -7.66 -3.15
C LEU A 203 -15.10 -9.10 -3.67
N ALA A 204 -14.47 -10.05 -2.97
CA ALA A 204 -14.45 -11.46 -3.36
C ALA A 204 -15.86 -12.08 -3.34
N TRP A 205 -16.63 -11.83 -2.28
CA TRP A 205 -18.04 -12.22 -2.15
C TRP A 205 -18.88 -11.68 -3.31
N LYS A 206 -18.67 -10.41 -3.69
CA LYS A 206 -19.44 -9.81 -4.78
C LYS A 206 -19.05 -10.36 -6.16
N LEU A 207 -17.76 -10.57 -6.40
CA LEU A 207 -17.25 -11.18 -7.63
C LEU A 207 -17.73 -12.63 -7.79
N ALA A 208 -17.77 -13.41 -6.70
CA ALA A 208 -18.23 -14.80 -6.73
C ALA A 208 -19.69 -14.97 -7.21
N GLN A 209 -20.51 -13.92 -7.07
CA GLN A 209 -21.90 -13.91 -7.55
C GLN A 209 -22.02 -13.83 -9.08
N SER A 210 -20.98 -13.37 -9.77
CA SER A 210 -21.00 -13.32 -11.24
C SER A 210 -21.16 -14.72 -11.82
N PRO A 211 -22.09 -14.94 -12.77
CA PRO A 211 -22.22 -16.21 -13.46
C PRO A 211 -21.03 -16.49 -14.40
N ARG A 212 -20.22 -15.49 -14.72
CA ARG A 212 -19.03 -15.61 -15.58
C ARG A 212 -17.79 -16.09 -14.82
N ILE A 213 -17.81 -16.04 -13.48
CA ILE A 213 -16.66 -16.38 -12.63
C ILE A 213 -16.81 -17.79 -12.06
N ASP A 214 -15.79 -18.63 -12.25
CA ASP A 214 -15.71 -19.98 -11.71
C ASP A 214 -15.03 -20.01 -10.34
N GLU A 215 -13.96 -19.25 -10.18
CA GLU A 215 -13.16 -19.22 -8.97
C GLU A 215 -12.58 -17.81 -8.72
N VAL A 216 -12.66 -17.36 -7.47
CA VAL A 216 -12.02 -16.14 -6.98
C VAL A 216 -10.86 -16.53 -6.06
N LEU A 217 -9.63 -16.31 -6.51
CA LEU A 217 -8.44 -16.45 -5.70
C LEU A 217 -8.27 -15.23 -4.81
N VAL A 218 -7.96 -15.41 -3.54
CA VAL A 218 -7.71 -14.29 -2.61
C VAL A 218 -6.33 -14.42 -1.98
N ALA A 219 -5.47 -13.42 -2.19
CA ALA A 219 -4.06 -13.46 -1.79
C ALA A 219 -3.71 -12.39 -0.73
N PRO A 220 -3.47 -12.74 0.55
CA PRO A 220 -3.56 -14.09 1.13
C PRO A 220 -4.98 -14.49 1.57
N GLY A 221 -5.92 -13.55 1.60
CA GLY A 221 -7.26 -13.77 2.15
C GLY A 221 -7.28 -13.90 3.68
N ASN A 222 -8.44 -14.27 4.22
CA ASN A 222 -8.68 -14.48 5.65
C ASN A 222 -9.63 -15.67 5.89
N ALA A 223 -10.02 -15.91 7.14
CA ALA A 223 -10.87 -17.05 7.46
C ALA A 223 -12.24 -17.02 6.74
N GLY A 224 -12.81 -15.83 6.52
CA GLY A 224 -14.09 -15.69 5.83
C GLY A 224 -13.97 -15.99 4.34
N THR A 225 -12.97 -15.44 3.66
CA THR A 225 -12.76 -15.72 2.23
C THR A 225 -12.43 -17.17 1.93
N ALA A 226 -11.88 -17.90 2.91
CA ALA A 226 -11.64 -19.34 2.79
C ALA A 226 -12.94 -20.18 2.77
N HIS A 227 -14.04 -19.66 3.32
CA HIS A 227 -15.35 -20.33 3.38
C HIS A 227 -16.38 -19.70 2.43
N GLU A 228 -16.00 -18.63 1.72
CA GLU A 228 -16.88 -17.94 0.80
C GLU A 228 -17.08 -18.75 -0.49
N GLY A 229 -18.29 -18.74 -1.03
CA GLY A 229 -18.63 -19.49 -2.23
C GLY A 229 -17.71 -19.12 -3.40
N LYS A 230 -17.23 -20.12 -4.15
CA LYS A 230 -16.25 -19.98 -5.25
C LYS A 230 -14.92 -19.34 -4.88
N CYS A 231 -14.65 -19.03 -3.61
CA CYS A 231 -13.41 -18.40 -3.20
C CYS A 231 -12.38 -19.43 -2.75
N ARG A 232 -11.10 -19.15 -3.03
CA ARG A 232 -9.97 -19.93 -2.51
C ARG A 232 -8.83 -19.00 -2.10
N ASN A 233 -8.42 -19.10 -0.85
CA ASN A 233 -7.22 -18.40 -0.39
C ASN A 233 -5.96 -19.03 -0.98
N VAL A 234 -4.96 -18.20 -1.24
CA VAL A 234 -3.65 -18.60 -1.74
C VAL A 234 -2.57 -17.99 -0.86
N ASP A 235 -1.57 -18.78 -0.47
CA ASP A 235 -0.52 -18.35 0.45
C ASP A 235 0.56 -17.51 -0.26
N VAL A 236 0.16 -16.31 -0.70
CA VAL A 236 1.02 -15.30 -1.29
C VAL A 236 0.71 -13.98 -0.60
N ALA A 237 1.74 -13.36 -0.01
CA ALA A 237 1.58 -12.08 0.66
C ALA A 237 1.18 -11.00 -0.35
N ALA A 238 0.31 -10.07 0.06
CA ALA A 238 -0.11 -8.96 -0.80
C ALA A 238 1.08 -8.08 -1.25
N THR A 239 2.16 -8.04 -0.46
CA THR A 239 3.40 -7.31 -0.75
C THR A 239 4.38 -8.09 -1.62
N ASP A 240 4.17 -9.39 -1.85
CA ASP A 240 5.02 -10.22 -2.71
C ASP A 240 4.57 -10.10 -4.18
N ILE A 241 4.94 -9.01 -4.83
CA ILE A 241 4.55 -8.73 -6.22
C ILE A 241 5.04 -9.83 -7.18
N ASP A 242 6.24 -10.37 -6.96
CA ASP A 242 6.80 -11.41 -7.84
C ASP A 242 6.04 -12.73 -7.68
N GLY A 243 5.68 -13.11 -6.44
CA GLY A 243 4.80 -14.23 -6.16
C GLY A 243 3.41 -14.05 -6.76
N LEU A 244 2.82 -12.86 -6.65
CA LEU A 244 1.51 -12.53 -7.22
C LEU A 244 1.51 -12.62 -8.75
N LEU A 245 2.57 -12.14 -9.42
CA LEU A 245 2.75 -12.28 -10.87
C LEU A 245 2.86 -13.75 -11.30
N ALA A 246 3.68 -14.53 -10.58
CA ALA A 246 3.87 -15.95 -10.86
C ALA A 246 2.55 -16.72 -10.70
N LEU A 247 1.82 -16.43 -9.63
CA LEU A 247 0.49 -16.97 -9.35
C LEU A 247 -0.49 -16.63 -10.49
N ALA A 248 -0.61 -15.35 -10.86
CA ALA A 248 -1.55 -14.92 -11.89
C ALA A 248 -1.31 -15.61 -13.24
N LYS A 249 -0.03 -15.78 -13.62
CA LYS A 249 0.36 -16.52 -14.84
C LYS A 249 0.08 -18.01 -14.73
N HIS A 250 0.43 -18.63 -13.61
CA HIS A 250 0.26 -20.07 -13.39
C HIS A 250 -1.22 -20.48 -13.36
N GLU A 251 -2.04 -19.71 -12.66
CA GLU A 251 -3.48 -19.99 -12.50
C GLU A 251 -4.31 -19.56 -13.71
N GLY A 252 -3.73 -18.78 -14.65
CA GLY A 252 -4.45 -18.24 -15.80
C GLY A 252 -5.50 -17.20 -15.39
N VAL A 253 -5.14 -16.31 -14.45
CA VAL A 253 -6.04 -15.27 -13.94
C VAL A 253 -6.43 -14.31 -15.05
N ALA A 254 -7.75 -14.14 -15.23
CA ALA A 254 -8.32 -13.29 -16.27
C ALA A 254 -8.28 -11.81 -15.89
N VAL A 255 -8.61 -11.48 -14.64
CA VAL A 255 -8.56 -10.12 -14.08
C VAL A 255 -8.07 -10.17 -12.64
N THR A 256 -7.24 -9.20 -12.26
CA THR A 256 -6.80 -8.99 -10.87
C THR A 256 -7.42 -7.69 -10.31
N VAL A 257 -7.93 -7.70 -9.09
CA VAL A 257 -8.45 -6.54 -8.37
C VAL A 257 -7.60 -6.31 -7.12
N VAL A 258 -7.06 -5.09 -6.96
CA VAL A 258 -6.21 -4.75 -5.82
C VAL A 258 -7.06 -4.09 -4.73
N GLY A 259 -7.05 -4.67 -3.53
CA GLY A 259 -7.77 -4.14 -2.37
C GLY A 259 -6.96 -3.10 -1.57
N PRO A 260 -5.80 -3.44 -1.00
CA PRO A 260 -5.03 -2.54 -0.15
C PRO A 260 -4.13 -1.58 -0.93
N GLU A 261 -3.76 -0.49 -0.28
CA GLU A 261 -2.91 0.58 -0.81
C GLU A 261 -1.44 0.18 -0.94
N GLY A 262 -0.92 -0.65 -0.02
CA GLY A 262 0.49 -1.06 0.02
C GLY A 262 1.03 -1.60 -1.32
N PRO A 263 0.36 -2.58 -1.96
CA PRO A 263 0.77 -3.09 -3.27
C PRO A 263 0.65 -2.07 -4.40
N LEU A 264 -0.29 -1.12 -4.31
CA LEU A 264 -0.48 -0.06 -5.31
C LEU A 264 0.70 0.91 -5.30
N VAL A 265 1.11 1.38 -4.12
CA VAL A 265 2.25 2.30 -3.99
C VAL A 265 3.58 1.65 -4.37
N THR A 266 3.72 0.33 -4.23
CA THR A 266 4.91 -0.43 -4.65
C THR A 266 4.87 -0.87 -6.13
N GLY A 267 3.82 -0.52 -6.87
CA GLY A 267 3.76 -0.69 -8.32
C GLY A 267 3.31 -2.07 -8.82
N VAL A 268 2.44 -2.76 -8.06
CA VAL A 268 1.84 -4.03 -8.51
C VAL A 268 1.16 -3.87 -9.87
N VAL A 269 0.46 -2.75 -10.09
CA VAL A 269 -0.28 -2.47 -11.34
C VAL A 269 0.68 -2.30 -12.52
N ASP A 270 1.75 -1.53 -12.34
CA ASP A 270 2.79 -1.32 -13.35
C ASP A 270 3.41 -2.65 -13.77
N ARG A 271 3.76 -3.50 -12.78
CA ARG A 271 4.38 -4.81 -12.99
C ARG A 271 3.45 -5.79 -13.71
N PHE A 272 2.17 -5.84 -13.34
CA PHE A 272 1.19 -6.70 -14.01
C PHE A 272 0.94 -6.26 -15.46
N ARG A 273 0.79 -4.95 -15.70
CA ARG A 273 0.57 -4.40 -17.04
C ARG A 273 1.76 -4.62 -17.96
N ALA A 274 2.99 -4.51 -17.45
CA ALA A 274 4.21 -4.81 -18.21
C ALA A 274 4.25 -6.26 -18.74
N GLU A 275 3.57 -7.19 -18.05
CA GLU A 275 3.44 -8.60 -18.42
C GLU A 275 2.16 -8.90 -19.21
N GLY A 276 1.37 -7.88 -19.58
CA GLY A 276 0.12 -8.03 -20.32
C GLY A 276 -1.04 -8.58 -19.49
N LEU A 277 -0.94 -8.59 -18.16
CA LEU A 277 -2.00 -9.06 -17.26
C LEU A 277 -3.01 -7.94 -16.98
N ARG A 278 -4.31 -8.28 -17.00
CA ARG A 278 -5.40 -7.35 -16.70
C ARG A 278 -5.48 -7.14 -15.19
N ILE A 279 -5.38 -5.89 -14.75
CA ILE A 279 -5.40 -5.52 -13.34
C ILE A 279 -6.13 -4.20 -13.14
N PHE A 280 -6.98 -4.15 -12.12
CA PHE A 280 -7.75 -2.97 -11.71
C PHE A 280 -7.14 -2.34 -10.46
N GLY A 281 -6.64 -1.12 -10.64
CA GLY A 281 -5.96 -0.31 -9.64
C GLY A 281 -5.09 0.76 -10.30
N PRO A 282 -4.62 1.77 -9.55
CA PRO A 282 -3.75 2.82 -10.05
C PRO A 282 -2.31 2.35 -10.18
N THR A 283 -1.56 2.95 -11.11
CA THR A 283 -0.09 2.81 -11.14
C THR A 283 0.54 3.41 -9.89
N ALA A 284 1.79 3.06 -9.57
CA ALA A 284 2.52 3.63 -8.44
C ALA A 284 2.59 5.17 -8.49
N ALA A 285 2.71 5.73 -9.71
CA ALA A 285 2.69 7.17 -9.92
C ALA A 285 1.32 7.79 -9.58
N ALA A 286 0.23 7.15 -9.99
CA ALA A 286 -1.12 7.62 -9.67
C ALA A 286 -1.50 7.38 -8.19
N ALA A 287 -0.96 6.32 -7.58
CA ALA A 287 -1.14 5.99 -6.17
C ALA A 287 -0.50 7.01 -5.21
N GLN A 288 0.34 7.93 -5.71
CA GLN A 288 0.87 9.05 -4.92
C GLN A 288 -0.24 9.95 -4.34
N LEU A 289 -1.44 9.96 -4.92
CA LEU A 289 -2.60 10.68 -4.35
C LEU A 289 -2.96 10.20 -2.92
N GLU A 290 -2.71 8.93 -2.56
CA GLU A 290 -2.83 8.44 -1.18
C GLU A 290 -1.45 8.31 -0.51
N GLY A 291 -0.43 7.88 -1.27
CA GLY A 291 0.91 7.59 -0.76
C GLY A 291 1.66 8.82 -0.23
N SER A 292 1.35 10.03 -0.69
CA SER A 292 1.94 11.28 -0.20
C SER A 292 0.87 12.36 -0.03
N LYS A 293 0.68 12.81 1.22
CA LYS A 293 -0.29 13.89 1.52
C LYS A 293 0.17 15.21 0.91
N ALA A 294 1.48 15.47 0.94
CA ALA A 294 2.07 16.63 0.27
C ALA A 294 1.78 16.63 -1.25
N TYR A 295 2.02 15.51 -1.95
CA TYR A 295 1.70 15.40 -3.37
C TYR A 295 0.21 15.64 -3.67
N ALA A 296 -0.67 15.03 -2.87
CA ALA A 296 -2.11 15.17 -3.02
C ALA A 296 -2.57 16.62 -2.84
N LYS A 297 -2.01 17.33 -1.86
CA LYS A 297 -2.33 18.73 -1.62
C LYS A 297 -1.78 19.67 -2.70
N ASP A 298 -0.55 19.44 -3.16
CA ASP A 298 0.00 20.15 -4.32
C ASP A 298 -0.84 19.89 -5.59
N PHE A 299 -1.41 18.69 -5.71
CA PHE A 299 -2.31 18.31 -6.81
C PHE A 299 -3.63 19.07 -6.76
N LEU A 300 -4.25 19.10 -5.58
CA LEU A 300 -5.49 19.85 -5.37
C LEU A 300 -5.28 21.34 -5.67
N ALA A 301 -4.19 21.93 -5.17
CA ALA A 301 -3.87 23.33 -5.38
C ALA A 301 -3.63 23.67 -6.87
N ARG A 302 -2.78 22.91 -7.57
CA ARG A 302 -2.42 23.20 -8.97
C ARG A 302 -3.58 23.01 -9.96
N HIS A 303 -4.55 22.15 -9.64
CA HIS A 303 -5.75 21.92 -10.45
C HIS A 303 -6.99 22.68 -9.95
N GLY A 304 -6.84 23.54 -8.93
CA GLY A 304 -7.92 24.38 -8.41
C GLY A 304 -9.07 23.60 -7.77
N ILE A 305 -8.79 22.45 -7.15
CA ILE A 305 -9.78 21.57 -6.54
C ILE A 305 -10.02 21.99 -5.08
N PRO A 306 -11.27 22.16 -4.63
CA PRO A 306 -11.56 22.62 -3.27
C PRO A 306 -10.98 21.70 -2.18
N THR A 307 -10.15 22.25 -1.30
CA THR A 307 -9.59 21.56 -0.13
C THR A 307 -9.27 22.57 0.98
N ALA A 308 -8.97 22.07 2.18
CA ALA A 308 -8.40 22.85 3.27
C ALA A 308 -7.08 23.51 2.84
N TYR A 309 -6.86 24.78 3.20
CA TYR A 309 -5.52 25.35 3.10
C TYR A 309 -4.54 24.54 3.95
N TYR A 310 -3.29 24.42 3.50
CA TYR A 310 -2.29 23.61 4.17
C TYR A 310 -0.90 24.22 4.08
N ALA A 311 -0.03 23.81 5.00
CA ALA A 311 1.41 24.00 4.92
C ALA A 311 2.13 22.71 5.30
N VAL A 312 3.30 22.48 4.73
CA VAL A 312 4.15 21.32 5.02
C VAL A 312 5.44 21.80 5.65
N HIS A 313 5.82 21.21 6.78
CA HIS A 313 7.02 21.56 7.52
C HIS A 313 7.85 20.32 7.85
N THR A 314 9.18 20.46 7.81
CA THR A 314 10.16 19.47 8.31
C THR A 314 10.82 19.93 9.61
N ASP A 315 10.82 21.24 9.86
CA ASP A 315 11.42 21.86 11.04
C ASP A 315 10.35 22.18 12.09
N VAL A 316 10.65 21.84 13.35
CA VAL A 316 9.72 22.01 14.48
C VAL A 316 9.43 23.49 14.75
N ASP A 317 10.46 24.34 14.74
CA ASP A 317 10.29 25.75 15.09
C ASP A 317 9.49 26.49 14.01
N GLU A 318 9.71 26.16 12.73
CA GLU A 318 8.91 26.69 11.63
C GLU A 318 7.44 26.24 11.73
N ALA A 319 7.19 24.97 12.02
CA ALA A 319 5.84 24.43 12.20
C ALA A 319 5.11 25.08 13.38
N LEU A 320 5.80 25.26 14.52
CA LEU A 320 5.28 25.94 15.71
C LEU A 320 4.97 27.42 15.43
N ALA A 321 5.83 28.12 14.69
CA ALA A 321 5.58 29.50 14.29
C ALA A 321 4.34 29.60 13.38
N TYR A 322 4.20 28.67 12.43
CA TYR A 322 3.05 28.63 11.52
C TYR A 322 1.73 28.41 12.28
N VAL A 323 1.67 27.44 13.21
CA VAL A 323 0.43 27.18 13.96
C VAL A 323 0.07 28.32 14.91
N ARG A 324 1.06 28.99 15.53
CA ARG A 324 0.85 30.19 16.36
C ARG A 324 0.26 31.35 15.57
N ALA A 325 0.63 31.49 14.30
CA ALA A 325 0.11 32.53 13.42
C ALA A 325 -1.34 32.25 12.95
N ASN A 326 -1.70 30.97 12.77
CA ASN A 326 -3.02 30.57 12.26
C ASN A 326 -4.06 30.35 13.38
N GLY A 327 -3.63 29.94 14.58
CA GLY A 327 -4.53 29.63 15.70
C GLY A 327 -5.16 28.23 15.61
N ALA A 328 -6.17 28.00 16.45
CA ALA A 328 -6.94 26.75 16.54
C ALA A 328 -8.46 27.07 16.44
N PRO A 329 -9.32 26.11 16.01
CA PRO A 329 -9.02 24.71 15.71
C PRO A 329 -8.20 24.52 14.43
N ILE A 330 -7.31 23.54 14.43
CA ILE A 330 -6.42 23.23 13.31
C ILE A 330 -6.10 21.73 13.26
N VAL A 331 -5.79 21.20 12.08
CA VAL A 331 -5.52 19.77 11.90
C VAL A 331 -4.04 19.54 11.65
N ILE A 332 -3.43 18.64 12.42
CA ILE A 332 -2.02 18.25 12.31
C ILE A 332 -1.96 16.80 11.80
N LYS A 333 -1.25 16.57 10.68
CA LYS A 333 -1.13 15.25 10.05
C LYS A 333 0.32 14.85 9.81
N ALA A 334 0.66 13.59 10.05
CA ALA A 334 1.92 13.01 9.59
C ALA A 334 1.86 12.72 8.08
N ASP A 335 2.93 12.98 7.32
CA ASP A 335 2.99 12.71 5.87
C ASP A 335 3.33 11.24 5.58
N GLY A 336 2.59 10.60 4.68
CA GLY A 336 2.74 9.18 4.34
C GLY A 336 1.67 8.26 4.94
N LEU A 337 1.89 6.94 4.82
CA LEU A 337 0.93 5.90 5.22
C LEU A 337 0.96 5.67 6.73
N ALA A 338 -0.06 6.18 7.43
CA ALA A 338 -0.21 6.04 8.88
C ALA A 338 -1.49 5.27 9.28
N ALA A 339 -2.12 4.55 8.34
CA ALA A 339 -3.35 3.78 8.56
C ALA A 339 -4.46 4.53 9.32
N GLY A 340 -4.67 5.82 9.00
CA GLY A 340 -5.65 6.70 9.66
C GLY A 340 -5.28 7.19 11.06
N LYS A 341 -4.15 6.75 11.64
CA LYS A 341 -3.73 7.08 13.01
C LYS A 341 -2.90 8.36 13.12
N GLY A 342 -2.40 8.87 11.99
CA GLY A 342 -1.53 10.05 11.94
C GLY A 342 -2.26 11.38 11.79
N VAL A 343 -3.52 11.51 12.24
CA VAL A 343 -4.34 12.73 12.11
C VAL A 343 -4.84 13.17 13.48
N ILE A 344 -4.46 14.38 13.88
CA ILE A 344 -4.84 15.01 15.15
C ILE A 344 -5.63 16.29 14.84
N VAL A 345 -6.85 16.39 15.36
CA VAL A 345 -7.67 17.60 15.32
C VAL A 345 -7.43 18.34 16.63
N ALA A 346 -6.62 19.39 16.59
CA ALA A 346 -6.30 20.20 17.75
C ALA A 346 -7.31 21.32 17.92
N MET A 347 -8.07 21.28 19.01
CA MET A 347 -9.07 22.30 19.35
C MET A 347 -8.45 23.50 20.06
N THR A 348 -7.24 23.32 20.60
CA THR A 348 -6.46 24.40 21.22
C THR A 348 -5.07 24.50 20.62
N LEU A 349 -4.47 25.68 20.71
CA LEU A 349 -3.09 25.90 20.25
C LEU A 349 -2.10 24.99 20.98
N ALA A 350 -2.29 24.76 22.28
CA ALA A 350 -1.42 23.89 23.07
C ALA A 350 -1.47 22.43 22.59
N GLU A 351 -2.65 21.92 22.23
CA GLU A 351 -2.79 20.59 21.61
C GLU A 351 -2.07 20.51 20.27
N ALA A 352 -2.15 21.58 19.46
CA ALA A 352 -1.52 21.61 18.15
C ALA A 352 0.01 21.62 18.25
N GLU A 353 0.56 22.43 19.18
CA GLU A 353 2.00 22.49 19.44
C GLU A 353 2.54 21.14 19.94
N ALA A 354 1.83 20.49 20.85
CA ALA A 354 2.20 19.15 21.34
C ALA A 354 2.20 18.12 20.20
N ALA A 355 1.17 18.11 19.36
CA ALA A 355 1.07 17.20 18.22
C ALA A 355 2.23 17.37 17.21
N ILE A 356 2.63 18.61 16.92
CA ILE A 356 3.75 18.91 16.01
C ILE A 356 5.06 18.35 16.60
N ILE A 357 5.31 18.59 17.88
CA ILE A 357 6.52 18.11 18.56
C ILE A 357 6.54 16.58 18.55
N ASP A 358 5.45 15.93 18.88
CA ASP A 358 5.38 14.46 18.91
C ASP A 358 5.65 13.85 17.53
N ILE A 359 5.09 14.43 16.46
CA ILE A 359 5.28 13.93 15.08
C ILE A 359 6.72 14.09 14.63
N LEU A 360 7.33 15.28 14.84
CA LEU A 360 8.65 15.62 14.29
C LEU A 360 9.83 15.22 15.20
N ALA A 361 9.67 15.22 16.53
CA ALA A 361 10.75 14.90 17.46
C ALA A 361 10.86 13.41 17.80
N GLY A 362 9.75 12.66 17.70
CA GLY A 362 9.66 11.29 18.23
C GLY A 362 9.91 10.16 17.24
N ASN A 363 10.01 10.42 15.93
CA ASN A 363 10.01 9.37 14.89
C ASN A 363 8.92 8.29 15.11
N VAL A 364 7.81 8.64 15.79
CA VAL A 364 6.77 7.71 16.26
C VAL A 364 6.11 6.96 15.10
N PHE A 365 6.14 7.55 13.91
CA PHE A 365 5.59 6.99 12.67
C PHE A 365 6.67 6.53 11.67
N GLY A 366 7.91 6.34 12.11
CA GLY A 366 9.03 5.95 11.24
C GLY A 366 9.29 6.98 10.13
N ALA A 367 9.51 6.52 8.89
CA ALA A 367 9.71 7.42 7.74
C ALA A 367 8.54 8.37 7.46
N ALA A 368 7.33 8.07 7.94
CA ALA A 368 6.16 8.93 7.84
C ALA A 368 6.14 10.09 8.87
N GLY A 369 7.10 10.13 9.81
CA GLY A 369 7.26 11.21 10.80
C GLY A 369 8.20 12.34 10.37
N ALA A 370 8.85 12.24 9.21
CA ALA A 370 9.85 13.22 8.77
C ALA A 370 9.27 14.58 8.34
N ARG A 371 7.95 14.65 8.11
CA ARG A 371 7.22 15.83 7.65
C ARG A 371 5.86 15.89 8.33
N VAL A 372 5.46 17.10 8.71
CA VAL A 372 4.12 17.40 9.22
C VAL A 372 3.35 18.26 8.22
N VAL A 373 2.07 17.93 8.01
CA VAL A 373 1.12 18.71 7.23
C VAL A 373 0.15 19.38 8.21
N ILE A 374 0.08 20.70 8.18
CA ILE A 374 -0.81 21.51 9.02
C ILE A 374 -1.93 22.04 8.12
N GLU A 375 -3.19 21.74 8.45
CA GLU A 375 -4.36 22.06 7.62
C GLU A 375 -5.44 22.86 8.37
N GLU A 376 -6.20 23.66 7.63
CA GLU A 376 -7.47 24.25 8.07
C GLU A 376 -8.37 23.19 8.72
N PHE A 377 -8.97 23.54 9.85
CA PHE A 377 -10.11 22.77 10.36
C PHE A 377 -11.34 23.05 9.50
N LEU A 378 -11.85 22.01 8.83
CA LEU A 378 -13.07 22.10 8.05
C LEU A 378 -14.27 21.72 8.92
N ASP A 379 -15.20 22.65 9.09
CA ASP A 379 -16.47 22.38 9.76
C ASP A 379 -17.50 21.83 8.76
N GLY A 380 -18.37 20.92 9.24
CA GLY A 380 -19.36 20.25 8.41
C GLY A 380 -19.56 18.78 8.78
N GLU A 381 -20.06 18.01 7.82
CA GLU A 381 -20.26 16.58 7.96
C GLU A 381 -19.43 15.79 6.95
N GLU A 382 -18.75 14.75 7.46
CA GLU A 382 -17.90 13.88 6.65
C GLU A 382 -18.73 12.98 5.73
N ALA A 383 -18.26 12.80 4.50
CA ALA A 383 -18.80 11.86 3.54
C ALA A 383 -17.69 11.17 2.75
N SER A 384 -17.89 9.88 2.49
CA SER A 384 -17.01 9.09 1.64
C SER A 384 -17.61 9.02 0.23
N PHE A 385 -16.92 9.62 -0.74
CA PHE A 385 -17.33 9.60 -2.15
C PHE A 385 -16.35 8.77 -2.97
N ILE A 386 -16.79 7.58 -3.40
CA ILE A 386 -15.95 6.62 -4.11
C ILE A 386 -16.42 6.54 -5.56
N SER A 387 -15.48 6.53 -6.51
CA SER A 387 -15.75 6.34 -7.94
C SER A 387 -14.84 5.28 -8.54
N MET A 388 -15.35 4.49 -9.48
CA MET A 388 -14.50 3.74 -10.41
C MET A 388 -14.02 4.68 -11.50
N VAL A 389 -12.73 4.63 -11.83
CA VAL A 389 -12.11 5.51 -12.83
C VAL A 389 -11.34 4.69 -13.85
N ASP A 390 -11.46 5.05 -15.12
CA ASP A 390 -10.88 4.33 -16.26
C ASP A 390 -9.73 5.08 -16.97
N GLY A 391 -9.26 6.17 -16.37
CA GLY A 391 -8.30 7.10 -16.94
C GLY A 391 -8.94 8.40 -17.44
N THR A 392 -10.20 8.36 -17.86
CA THR A 392 -10.89 9.53 -18.44
C THR A 392 -12.30 9.76 -17.88
N THR A 393 -12.98 8.68 -17.52
CA THR A 393 -14.35 8.68 -17.03
C THR A 393 -14.37 8.20 -15.58
N ALA A 394 -15.19 8.85 -14.76
CA ALA A 394 -15.49 8.41 -13.41
C ALA A 394 -16.95 7.94 -13.32
N LEU A 395 -17.16 6.70 -12.90
CA LEU A 395 -18.46 6.14 -12.54
C LEU A 395 -18.61 6.21 -11.01
N PRO A 396 -19.48 7.06 -10.46
CA PRO A 396 -19.66 7.15 -9.02
C PRO A 396 -20.29 5.87 -8.46
N MET A 397 -19.73 5.41 -7.34
CA MET A 397 -20.32 4.35 -6.53
C MET A 397 -21.38 4.93 -5.58
N ALA A 398 -22.14 4.07 -4.89
CA ALA A 398 -23.00 4.55 -3.82
C ALA A 398 -22.17 5.25 -2.74
N THR A 399 -22.63 6.42 -2.31
CA THR A 399 -22.04 7.19 -1.21
C THR A 399 -22.11 6.42 0.09
N SER A 400 -21.20 6.70 1.00
CA SER A 400 -21.22 6.16 2.36
C SER A 400 -20.71 7.18 3.37
N GLN A 401 -20.96 6.93 4.64
CA GLN A 401 -20.36 7.68 5.74
C GLN A 401 -19.76 6.68 6.71
N ASP A 402 -18.49 6.89 7.04
CA ASP A 402 -17.70 6.10 7.99
C ASP A 402 -17.67 6.77 9.37
N HIS A 403 -17.47 5.97 10.41
CA HIS A 403 -17.33 6.39 11.80
C HIS A 403 -15.90 6.12 12.26
N LYS A 404 -15.01 7.11 12.15
CA LYS A 404 -13.57 6.92 12.39
C LYS A 404 -13.19 6.77 13.85
N ARG A 405 -13.93 7.38 14.77
CA ARG A 405 -13.61 7.37 16.21
C ARG A 405 -13.95 6.03 16.84
N VAL A 406 -13.12 5.57 17.78
CA VAL A 406 -13.26 4.24 18.41
C VAL A 406 -14.49 4.13 19.32
N GLY A 407 -14.89 5.22 19.97
CA GLY A 407 -15.97 5.23 20.96
C GLY A 407 -17.25 5.91 20.47
N ASP A 408 -18.36 5.57 21.11
CA ASP A 408 -19.67 6.19 20.90
C ASP A 408 -19.61 7.71 21.09
N GLY A 409 -20.48 8.44 20.39
CA GLY A 409 -20.50 9.90 20.38
C GLY A 409 -19.25 10.53 19.75
N ASP A 410 -18.60 9.80 18.84
CA ASP A 410 -17.35 10.20 18.18
C ASP A 410 -16.20 10.50 19.16
N THR A 411 -16.06 9.68 20.21
CA THR A 411 -15.04 9.83 21.27
C THR A 411 -13.81 8.93 21.08
N GLY A 412 -12.71 9.26 21.77
CA GLY A 412 -11.47 8.48 21.73
C GLY A 412 -10.62 8.70 20.47
N PRO A 413 -9.54 7.92 20.25
CA PRO A 413 -8.65 8.07 19.10
C PRO A 413 -9.32 7.75 17.75
N ASN A 414 -8.74 8.29 16.67
CA ASN A 414 -9.09 7.90 15.30
C ASN A 414 -8.65 6.46 15.01
N THR A 415 -9.43 5.79 14.16
CA THR A 415 -9.24 4.40 13.74
C THR A 415 -9.26 4.32 12.20
N GLY A 416 -9.21 3.11 11.65
CA GLY A 416 -9.47 2.90 10.22
C GLY A 416 -10.96 2.99 9.84
N GLY A 417 -11.86 3.10 10.82
CA GLY A 417 -13.32 3.09 10.66
C GLY A 417 -13.95 1.97 11.49
N MET A 418 -14.90 2.32 12.36
CA MET A 418 -15.65 1.44 13.27
C MET A 418 -17.02 1.04 12.73
N GLY A 419 -17.41 1.55 11.57
CA GLY A 419 -18.66 1.20 10.91
C GLY A 419 -19.02 2.22 9.85
N ALA A 420 -19.77 1.77 8.84
CA ALA A 420 -20.21 2.64 7.76
C ALA A 420 -21.63 2.28 7.33
N TYR A 421 -22.33 3.24 6.74
CA TYR A 421 -23.64 3.01 6.13
C TYR A 421 -23.71 3.63 4.73
N SER A 422 -24.65 3.17 3.93
CA SER A 422 -24.89 3.63 2.56
C SER A 422 -26.39 3.59 2.23
N PRO A 423 -26.97 4.60 1.55
CA PRO A 423 -26.33 5.85 1.12
C PRO A 423 -26.12 6.84 2.29
N ALA A 424 -25.34 7.91 2.07
CA ALA A 424 -25.13 8.96 3.06
C ALA A 424 -26.08 10.16 2.78
N PRO A 425 -27.06 10.47 3.65
CA PRO A 425 -28.05 11.52 3.42
C PRO A 425 -27.47 12.93 3.23
N VAL A 426 -26.29 13.20 3.79
CA VAL A 426 -25.57 14.47 3.60
C VAL A 426 -25.22 14.74 2.13
N VAL A 427 -25.04 13.68 1.34
CA VAL A 427 -24.75 13.77 -0.09
C VAL A 427 -26.07 13.78 -0.86
N THR A 428 -26.76 14.92 -0.81
CA THR A 428 -27.97 15.16 -1.62
C THR A 428 -27.64 15.10 -3.11
N PRO A 429 -28.64 14.99 -4.01
CA PRO A 429 -28.39 15.03 -5.46
C PRO A 429 -27.61 16.25 -5.92
N ASP A 430 -27.87 17.42 -5.31
CA ASP A 430 -27.14 18.65 -5.62
C ASP A 430 -25.68 18.58 -5.13
N VAL A 431 -25.45 18.09 -3.90
CA VAL A 431 -24.10 17.87 -3.37
C VAL A 431 -23.35 16.86 -4.23
N HIS A 432 -23.97 15.75 -4.62
CA HIS A 432 -23.40 14.76 -5.54
C HIS A 432 -22.94 15.40 -6.85
N ALA A 433 -23.80 16.21 -7.49
CA ALA A 433 -23.46 16.89 -8.73
C ALA A 433 -22.30 17.89 -8.56
N ARG A 434 -22.23 18.58 -7.41
CA ARG A 434 -21.10 19.45 -7.06
C ARG A 434 -19.81 18.66 -6.88
N VAL A 435 -19.84 17.56 -6.13
CA VAL A 435 -18.68 16.69 -5.92
C VAL A 435 -18.12 16.18 -7.25
N MET A 436 -18.97 15.73 -8.16
CA MET A 436 -18.52 15.29 -9.49
C MET A 436 -17.84 16.42 -10.26
N ARG A 437 -18.51 17.57 -10.38
CA ARG A 437 -18.03 18.72 -11.18
C ARG A 437 -16.80 19.42 -10.61
N GLU A 438 -16.74 19.57 -9.29
CA GLU A 438 -15.76 20.39 -8.58
C GLU A 438 -14.57 19.58 -8.05
N ILE A 439 -14.72 18.25 -7.88
CA ILE A 439 -13.70 17.39 -7.26
C ILE A 439 -13.32 16.21 -8.15
N VAL A 440 -14.25 15.29 -8.42
CA VAL A 440 -13.93 14.00 -9.06
C VAL A 440 -13.47 14.20 -10.50
N GLU A 441 -14.26 14.87 -11.34
CA GLU A 441 -13.90 15.05 -12.75
C GLU A 441 -12.65 15.94 -12.93
N PRO A 442 -12.48 17.07 -12.18
CA PRO A 442 -11.22 17.80 -12.19
C PRO A 442 -10.03 16.94 -11.76
N THR A 443 -10.19 16.04 -10.79
CA THR A 443 -9.12 15.12 -10.38
C THR A 443 -8.74 14.17 -11.51
N VAL A 444 -9.72 13.54 -12.16
CA VAL A 444 -9.45 12.63 -13.29
C VAL A 444 -8.79 13.37 -14.46
N ARG A 445 -9.31 14.54 -14.83
CA ARG A 445 -8.72 15.39 -15.89
C ARG A 445 -7.32 15.89 -15.52
N GLY A 446 -7.10 16.29 -14.28
CA GLY A 446 -5.81 16.78 -13.78
C GLY A 446 -4.76 15.69 -13.82
N MET A 447 -5.09 14.48 -13.36
CA MET A 447 -4.20 13.31 -13.42
C MET A 447 -3.82 12.95 -14.86
N ALA A 448 -4.78 12.96 -15.79
CA ALA A 448 -4.50 12.74 -17.20
C ALA A 448 -3.62 13.86 -17.80
N THR A 449 -3.86 15.12 -17.43
CA THR A 449 -3.08 16.28 -17.89
C THR A 449 -1.63 16.22 -17.40
N ASP A 450 -1.41 15.74 -16.18
CA ASP A 450 -0.09 15.55 -15.58
C ASP A 450 0.65 14.31 -16.17
N GLY A 451 0.04 13.60 -17.12
CA GLY A 451 0.62 12.41 -17.77
C GLY A 451 0.56 11.15 -16.90
N VAL A 452 -0.24 11.16 -15.83
CA VAL A 452 -0.39 10.07 -14.86
C VAL A 452 -1.87 9.67 -14.73
N PRO A 453 -2.53 9.20 -15.81
CA PRO A 453 -3.95 8.89 -15.77
C PRO A 453 -4.28 7.89 -14.66
N PHE A 454 -5.35 8.19 -13.91
CA PHE A 454 -5.77 7.38 -12.78
C PHE A 454 -6.74 6.28 -13.25
N THR A 455 -6.46 5.03 -12.88
CA THR A 455 -7.37 3.89 -13.07
C THR A 455 -7.60 3.22 -11.73
N GLY A 456 -8.79 2.71 -11.42
CA GLY A 456 -9.06 2.06 -10.13
C GLY A 456 -10.19 2.74 -9.36
N PHE A 457 -10.23 2.48 -8.05
CA PHE A 457 -11.15 3.18 -7.15
C PHE A 457 -10.52 4.48 -6.67
N LEU A 458 -11.14 5.61 -6.97
CA LEU A 458 -10.80 6.91 -6.41
C LEU A 458 -11.78 7.21 -5.28
N TYR A 459 -11.27 7.26 -4.05
CA TYR A 459 -12.03 7.62 -2.86
C TYR A 459 -11.63 9.04 -2.45
N ALA A 460 -12.55 9.98 -2.61
CA ALA A 460 -12.48 11.31 -2.00
C ALA A 460 -13.13 11.29 -0.60
N GLY A 461 -12.33 11.51 0.45
CA GLY A 461 -12.84 11.85 1.77
C GLY A 461 -13.22 13.33 1.80
N LEU A 462 -14.49 13.63 2.07
CA LEU A 462 -15.05 14.97 1.92
C LEU A 462 -15.56 15.52 3.25
N MET A 463 -15.44 16.83 3.42
CA MET A 463 -16.25 17.59 4.38
C MET A 463 -17.30 18.37 3.59
N ILE A 464 -18.57 18.19 3.95
CA ILE A 464 -19.70 18.93 3.37
C ILE A 464 -20.14 20.00 4.36
N ASP A 465 -19.97 21.27 4.00
CA ASP A 465 -20.38 22.38 4.87
C ASP A 465 -21.91 22.58 4.89
N ALA A 466 -22.38 23.48 5.75
CA ALA A 466 -23.81 23.80 5.88
C ALA A 466 -24.46 24.36 4.59
N SER A 467 -23.68 24.82 3.62
CA SER A 467 -24.15 25.26 2.29
C SER A 467 -24.19 24.13 1.26
N GLY A 468 -23.75 22.93 1.64
CA GLY A 468 -23.56 21.79 0.74
C GLY A 468 -22.32 21.90 -0.14
N ALA A 469 -21.33 22.74 0.22
CA ALA A 469 -20.08 22.83 -0.52
C ALA A 469 -19.11 21.72 -0.09
N PRO A 470 -18.63 20.89 -1.03
CA PRO A 470 -17.69 19.84 -0.70
C PRO A 470 -16.26 20.37 -0.71
N LYS A 471 -15.47 19.99 0.29
CA LYS A 471 -14.01 20.16 0.30
C LYS A 471 -13.33 18.81 0.52
N VAL A 472 -12.25 18.56 -0.21
CA VAL A 472 -11.43 17.34 -0.04
C VAL A 472 -10.64 17.42 1.26
N ILE A 473 -10.80 16.42 2.11
CA ILE A 473 -9.96 16.16 3.29
C ILE A 473 -8.72 15.39 2.87
N GLU A 474 -8.91 14.30 2.13
CA GLU A 474 -7.87 13.41 1.63
C GLU A 474 -8.38 12.56 0.44
N PHE A 475 -7.44 12.00 -0.31
CA PHE A 475 -7.73 10.94 -1.27
C PHE A 475 -7.20 9.60 -0.76
N ASN A 476 -8.00 8.56 -0.99
CA ASN A 476 -7.56 7.17 -0.99
C ASN A 476 -7.68 6.65 -2.43
N VAL A 477 -6.76 5.80 -2.86
CA VAL A 477 -6.63 5.30 -4.24
C VAL A 477 -7.06 3.83 -4.38
N ARG A 478 -7.85 3.38 -3.42
CA ARG A 478 -8.50 2.08 -3.32
C ARG A 478 -9.87 2.22 -2.66
N PHE A 479 -10.66 1.15 -2.62
CA PHE A 479 -11.97 1.21 -1.95
C PHE A 479 -11.81 1.42 -0.44
N GLY A 480 -12.77 2.10 0.19
CA GLY A 480 -12.79 2.29 1.65
C GLY A 480 -12.98 0.99 2.43
N ASP A 481 -12.52 0.93 3.67
CA ASP A 481 -12.81 -0.16 4.61
C ASP A 481 -13.06 0.50 5.97
N PRO A 482 -14.30 0.51 6.51
CA PRO A 482 -15.37 -0.45 6.23
C PRO A 482 -16.41 -0.02 5.19
N GLU A 483 -16.16 0.99 4.35
CA GLU A 483 -17.16 1.48 3.38
C GLU A 483 -17.53 0.47 2.29
N THR A 484 -16.60 -0.42 1.89
CA THR A 484 -16.87 -1.43 0.84
C THR A 484 -18.00 -2.34 1.23
N GLN A 485 -18.03 -2.78 2.48
CA GLN A 485 -18.91 -3.82 2.98
C GLN A 485 -20.40 -3.48 2.79
N PRO A 486 -20.93 -2.34 3.29
CA PRO A 486 -22.31 -1.93 3.02
C PRO A 486 -22.54 -1.59 1.54
N VAL A 487 -21.59 -0.94 0.86
CA VAL A 487 -21.76 -0.58 -0.56
C VAL A 487 -21.91 -1.82 -1.45
N MET A 488 -21.10 -2.86 -1.24
CA MET A 488 -21.20 -4.11 -2.00
C MET A 488 -22.50 -4.86 -1.70
N LEU A 489 -23.03 -4.75 -0.48
CA LEU A 489 -24.32 -5.33 -0.11
C LEU A 489 -25.47 -4.75 -0.95
N ARG A 490 -25.34 -3.48 -1.37
CA ARG A 490 -26.33 -2.77 -2.20
C ARG A 490 -26.11 -2.89 -3.71
N LEU A 491 -24.91 -3.23 -4.17
CA LEU A 491 -24.62 -3.27 -5.61
C LEU A 491 -25.45 -4.37 -6.30
N GLN A 492 -26.27 -4.03 -7.29
CA GLN A 492 -27.03 -5.01 -8.08
C GLN A 492 -26.33 -5.36 -9.40
N SER A 493 -25.59 -4.41 -10.00
CA SER A 493 -24.78 -4.67 -11.20
C SER A 493 -23.72 -5.74 -10.94
N ASP A 494 -23.35 -6.48 -12.00
CA ASP A 494 -22.20 -7.38 -11.94
C ASP A 494 -20.91 -6.56 -11.77
N LEU A 495 -20.19 -6.81 -10.68
CA LEU A 495 -18.94 -6.11 -10.38
C LEU A 495 -17.85 -6.41 -11.41
N LEU A 496 -17.83 -7.62 -11.99
CA LEU A 496 -16.88 -7.97 -13.04
C LEU A 496 -17.07 -7.08 -14.27
N ASP A 497 -18.31 -6.87 -14.71
CA ASP A 497 -18.62 -6.05 -15.89
C ASP A 497 -18.14 -4.61 -15.70
N LEU A 498 -18.33 -4.04 -14.51
CA LEU A 498 -17.84 -2.70 -14.18
C LEU A 498 -16.32 -2.63 -14.13
N VAL A 499 -15.65 -3.65 -13.56
CA VAL A 499 -14.19 -3.74 -13.50
C VAL A 499 -13.59 -3.86 -14.89
N GLU A 500 -14.16 -4.72 -15.74
CA GLU A 500 -13.70 -4.87 -17.13
C GLU A 500 -13.93 -3.60 -17.94
N ALA A 501 -15.09 -2.94 -17.80
CA ALA A 501 -15.34 -1.65 -18.41
C ALA A 501 -14.29 -0.61 -17.99
N ALA A 502 -13.88 -0.60 -16.72
CA ALA A 502 -12.84 0.31 -16.24
C ALA A 502 -11.44 -0.03 -16.74
N ILE A 503 -11.07 -1.31 -16.83
CA ILE A 503 -9.79 -1.72 -17.42
C ILE A 503 -9.74 -1.39 -18.92
N ASP A 504 -10.87 -1.50 -19.61
CA ASP A 504 -10.98 -1.31 -21.06
C ASP A 504 -11.30 0.14 -21.48
N ALA A 505 -11.31 1.11 -20.54
CA ALA A 505 -11.63 2.52 -20.80
C ALA A 505 -13.05 2.75 -21.39
N ARG A 506 -14.02 1.99 -20.90
CA ARG A 506 -15.43 2.00 -21.34
C ARG A 506 -16.41 2.32 -20.22
N LEU A 507 -16.00 2.99 -19.13
CA LEU A 507 -16.95 3.34 -18.06
C LEU A 507 -18.05 4.30 -18.52
N HIS A 508 -17.81 5.07 -19.60
CA HIS A 508 -18.83 5.93 -20.22
C HIS A 508 -20.02 5.15 -20.81
N GLU A 509 -19.89 3.83 -21.01
CA GLU A 509 -20.96 2.94 -21.46
C GLU A 509 -21.65 2.21 -20.30
N ALA A 510 -21.12 2.31 -19.08
CA ALA A 510 -21.54 1.53 -17.92
C ALA A 510 -22.44 2.34 -16.97
N GLN A 511 -23.34 1.63 -16.28
CA GLN A 511 -24.15 2.19 -15.20
C GLN A 511 -24.24 1.19 -14.04
N ALA A 512 -24.00 1.68 -12.82
CA ALA A 512 -24.20 0.89 -11.61
C ALA A 512 -25.65 0.97 -11.13
N GLN A 513 -26.27 -0.19 -10.93
CA GLN A 513 -27.60 -0.34 -10.34
C GLN A 513 -27.46 -0.72 -8.87
N TRP A 514 -28.36 -0.19 -8.03
CA TRP A 514 -28.26 -0.29 -6.58
C TRP A 514 -29.60 -0.72 -5.99
N ASP A 515 -29.56 -1.56 -4.95
CA ASP A 515 -30.70 -1.80 -4.08
C ASP A 515 -31.11 -0.45 -3.45
N PRO A 516 -32.39 -0.05 -3.56
CA PRO A 516 -32.87 1.19 -2.97
C PRO A 516 -32.80 1.18 -1.44
N ARG A 517 -32.81 -0.01 -0.81
CA ARG A 517 -32.70 -0.17 0.64
C ARG A 517 -31.32 0.33 1.13
N PRO A 518 -31.25 1.07 2.23
CA PRO A 518 -29.99 1.35 2.90
C PRO A 518 -29.35 0.08 3.47
N SER A 519 -28.04 0.14 3.62
CA SER A 519 -27.22 -0.89 4.27
C SER A 519 -26.33 -0.25 5.33
N LEU A 520 -26.08 -0.98 6.42
CA LEU A 520 -25.22 -0.53 7.51
C LEU A 520 -24.32 -1.66 7.97
N GLY A 521 -23.04 -1.36 8.19
CA GLY A 521 -22.02 -2.26 8.70
C GLY A 521 -21.44 -1.79 10.03
N VAL A 522 -21.43 -2.67 11.03
CA VAL A 522 -20.81 -2.46 12.35
C VAL A 522 -19.49 -3.22 12.40
N VAL A 523 -18.38 -2.54 12.70
CA VAL A 523 -17.09 -3.21 12.90
C VAL A 523 -16.98 -3.70 14.33
N MET A 524 -16.63 -4.98 14.48
CA MET A 524 -16.24 -5.58 15.74
C MET A 524 -14.71 -5.69 15.78
N ALA A 525 -14.10 -5.11 16.80
CA ALA A 525 -12.66 -4.97 16.95
C ALA A 525 -12.12 -5.80 18.12
N ALA A 526 -10.82 -6.12 18.04
CA ALA A 526 -10.11 -6.79 19.11
C ALA A 526 -9.80 -5.84 20.27
N GLU A 527 -9.61 -6.41 21.47
CA GLU A 527 -9.24 -5.66 22.66
C GLU A 527 -7.97 -4.82 22.40
N ASN A 528 -7.93 -3.61 22.95
CA ASN A 528 -6.86 -2.62 22.79
C ASN A 528 -6.70 -1.98 21.40
N TYR A 529 -7.58 -2.28 20.42
CA TYR A 529 -7.67 -1.47 19.21
C TYR A 529 -8.07 -0.01 19.54
N PRO A 530 -7.46 1.03 18.93
CA PRO A 530 -6.50 1.04 17.83
C PRO A 530 -5.01 0.98 18.24
N GLY A 531 -4.70 0.71 19.51
CA GLY A 531 -3.34 0.44 20.00
C GLY A 531 -2.80 -0.91 19.53
N THR A 532 -2.32 -1.74 20.46
CA THR A 532 -1.79 -3.09 20.16
C THR A 532 -2.90 -4.13 20.36
N PRO A 533 -3.57 -4.59 19.29
CA PRO A 533 -4.71 -5.49 19.43
C PRO A 533 -4.30 -6.87 19.96
N ARG A 534 -5.14 -7.46 20.82
CA ARG A 534 -4.98 -8.88 21.20
C ARG A 534 -5.42 -9.79 20.04
N ILE A 535 -4.60 -10.79 19.74
CA ILE A 535 -4.84 -11.76 18.66
C ILE A 535 -4.89 -13.18 19.21
N GLY A 536 -5.51 -14.10 18.47
CA GLY A 536 -5.62 -15.52 18.80
C GLY A 536 -6.85 -15.90 19.62
N ASP A 537 -7.75 -14.95 19.89
CA ASP A 537 -9.00 -15.23 20.60
C ASP A 537 -9.97 -15.97 19.69
N ALA A 538 -10.52 -17.10 20.17
CA ALA A 538 -11.52 -17.86 19.43
C ALA A 538 -12.83 -17.06 19.30
N ILE A 539 -13.35 -16.99 18.08
CA ILE A 539 -14.59 -16.29 17.76
C ILE A 539 -15.74 -17.29 17.88
N SER A 540 -16.73 -16.98 18.71
CA SER A 540 -17.95 -17.79 18.83
C SER A 540 -18.88 -17.59 17.63
N SER A 541 -19.71 -18.60 17.35
CA SER A 541 -20.85 -18.49 16.41
C SER A 541 -20.52 -18.14 14.95
N TRP A 542 -19.28 -18.36 14.48
CA TRP A 542 -18.90 -18.08 13.08
C TRP A 542 -19.53 -19.04 12.06
N ASP A 543 -20.03 -20.20 12.51
CA ASP A 543 -20.66 -21.25 11.70
C ASP A 543 -22.21 -21.21 11.79
N VAL A 544 -22.77 -20.03 12.13
CA VAL A 544 -24.23 -19.82 12.13
C VAL A 544 -24.66 -19.41 10.72
N PRO A 545 -25.76 -19.98 10.17
CA PRO A 545 -26.25 -19.60 8.85
C PRO A 545 -26.54 -18.10 8.76
N ASP A 546 -26.18 -17.48 7.62
CA ASP A 546 -26.47 -16.07 7.34
C ASP A 546 -27.98 -15.79 7.58
N VAL A 547 -28.26 -14.77 8.38
CA VAL A 547 -29.62 -14.25 8.54
C VAL A 547 -30.00 -13.52 7.25
N ALA A 548 -31.28 -13.61 6.86
CA ALA A 548 -31.76 -12.92 5.67
C ALA A 548 -31.42 -11.42 5.74
N ASP A 549 -30.98 -10.87 4.61
CA ASP A 549 -30.52 -9.47 4.48
C ASP A 549 -29.28 -9.10 5.33
N THR A 550 -28.56 -10.06 5.93
CA THR A 550 -27.30 -9.80 6.63
C THR A 550 -26.10 -10.49 5.96
N LYS A 551 -24.89 -10.00 6.27
CA LYS A 551 -23.63 -10.64 5.89
C LYS A 551 -22.53 -10.26 6.86
N VAL A 552 -21.77 -11.25 7.32
CA VAL A 552 -20.58 -11.04 8.17
C VAL A 552 -19.33 -11.06 7.31
N PHE A 553 -18.69 -9.88 7.14
CA PHE A 553 -17.42 -9.78 6.43
C PHE A 553 -16.25 -9.87 7.40
N HIS A 554 -15.47 -10.94 7.25
CA HIS A 554 -14.23 -11.13 7.96
C HIS A 554 -13.14 -10.16 7.49
N ALA A 555 -12.43 -9.57 8.45
CA ALA A 555 -11.22 -8.78 8.26
C ALA A 555 -10.03 -9.49 8.93
N GLY A 556 -9.59 -9.04 10.10
CA GLY A 556 -8.51 -9.65 10.87
C GLY A 556 -8.90 -10.97 11.52
N THR A 557 -9.09 -12.02 10.72
CA THR A 557 -9.39 -13.38 11.20
C THR A 557 -8.50 -14.42 10.52
N LYS A 558 -8.21 -15.52 11.23
CA LYS A 558 -7.44 -16.65 10.71
C LYS A 558 -8.10 -17.96 11.11
N LEU A 559 -7.98 -18.98 10.27
CA LEU A 559 -8.35 -20.35 10.62
C LEU A 559 -7.15 -21.04 11.28
N VAL A 560 -7.33 -21.50 12.52
CA VAL A 560 -6.33 -22.26 13.30
C VAL A 560 -7.03 -23.48 13.88
N ASP A 561 -6.56 -24.68 13.52
CA ASP A 561 -7.11 -25.96 13.99
C ASP A 561 -8.64 -26.10 13.81
N GLY A 562 -9.17 -25.57 12.69
CA GLY A 562 -10.60 -25.59 12.39
C GLY A 562 -11.44 -24.56 13.15
N GLN A 563 -10.81 -23.68 13.93
CA GLN A 563 -11.45 -22.57 14.63
C GLN A 563 -11.06 -21.24 14.02
N VAL A 564 -12.03 -20.33 13.89
CA VAL A 564 -11.75 -18.95 13.50
C VAL A 564 -11.29 -18.17 14.73
N VAL A 565 -10.13 -17.53 14.62
CA VAL A 565 -9.53 -16.72 15.69
C VAL A 565 -9.29 -15.28 15.23
N THR A 566 -9.23 -14.35 16.17
CA THR A 566 -8.81 -12.96 15.92
C THR A 566 -7.37 -12.91 15.41
N ALA A 567 -7.09 -12.09 14.42
CA ALA A 567 -5.78 -11.99 13.76
C ALA A 567 -5.46 -10.55 13.29
N GLY A 568 -6.18 -9.56 13.79
CA GLY A 568 -5.97 -8.15 13.46
C GLY A 568 -6.78 -7.22 14.35
N GLY A 569 -6.60 -5.90 14.18
CA GLY A 569 -7.29 -4.90 14.99
C GLY A 569 -8.80 -4.85 14.75
N ARG A 570 -9.21 -4.70 13.50
CA ARG A 570 -10.61 -4.88 13.08
C ARG A 570 -10.80 -6.32 12.67
N VAL A 571 -11.76 -7.00 13.28
CA VAL A 571 -11.91 -8.45 13.17
C VAL A 571 -13.03 -8.80 12.21
N LEU A 572 -14.23 -8.26 12.42
CA LEU A 572 -15.41 -8.48 11.58
C LEU A 572 -16.08 -7.16 11.22
N CYS A 573 -16.85 -7.15 10.14
CA CYS A 573 -17.82 -6.11 9.81
C CYS A 573 -19.16 -6.77 9.51
N VAL A 574 -20.12 -6.61 10.43
CA VAL A 574 -21.45 -7.21 10.35
C VAL A 574 -22.37 -6.23 9.65
N CYS A 575 -22.84 -6.60 8.46
CA CYS A 575 -23.65 -5.74 7.62
C CYS A 575 -25.09 -6.23 7.52
N ALA A 576 -26.03 -5.30 7.38
CA ALA A 576 -27.43 -5.61 7.10
C ALA A 576 -28.06 -4.61 6.12
N LEU A 577 -29.02 -5.08 5.32
CA LEU A 577 -29.96 -4.26 4.56
C LEU A 577 -31.24 -4.03 5.38
N GLY A 578 -31.83 -2.84 5.26
CA GLY A 578 -33.08 -2.48 5.92
C GLY A 578 -33.92 -1.55 5.09
N ASP A 579 -35.22 -1.44 5.41
CA ASP A 579 -36.10 -0.50 4.70
C ASP A 579 -35.77 0.97 5.02
N THR A 580 -35.14 1.19 6.17
CA THR A 580 -34.56 2.47 6.62
C THR A 580 -33.19 2.21 7.26
N VAL A 581 -32.39 3.26 7.49
CA VAL A 581 -31.10 3.14 8.19
C VAL A 581 -31.34 2.62 9.62
N ALA A 582 -32.40 3.06 10.29
CA ALA A 582 -32.78 2.52 11.61
C ALA A 582 -33.08 1.00 11.59
N ASP A 583 -33.76 0.50 10.55
CA ASP A 583 -34.02 -0.93 10.40
C ASP A 583 -32.73 -1.72 10.11
N ALA A 584 -31.88 -1.21 9.21
CA ALA A 584 -30.58 -1.79 8.92
C ALA A 584 -29.68 -1.85 10.16
N GLN A 585 -29.65 -0.77 10.95
CA GLN A 585 -28.93 -0.68 12.21
C GLN A 585 -29.40 -1.77 13.19
N ARG A 586 -30.71 -1.86 13.42
CA ARG A 586 -31.31 -2.84 14.35
C ARG A 586 -30.97 -4.28 13.93
N LYS A 587 -31.03 -4.59 12.64
CA LYS A 587 -30.69 -5.93 12.11
C LYS A 587 -29.20 -6.23 12.28
N ALA A 588 -28.32 -5.28 11.96
CA ALA A 588 -26.88 -5.45 12.13
C ALA A 588 -26.51 -5.71 13.60
N TYR A 589 -27.06 -4.94 14.55
CA TYR A 589 -26.80 -5.16 15.98
C TYR A 589 -27.41 -6.45 16.53
N ALA A 590 -28.54 -6.90 15.98
CA ALA A 590 -29.12 -8.21 16.35
C ALA A 590 -28.17 -9.36 16.00
N GLU A 591 -27.48 -9.26 14.87
CA GLU A 591 -26.47 -10.23 14.43
C GLU A 591 -25.17 -10.12 15.24
N VAL A 592 -24.70 -8.89 15.49
CA VAL A 592 -23.55 -8.63 16.38
C VAL A 592 -23.73 -9.27 17.75
N ALA A 593 -24.94 -9.21 18.32
CA ALA A 593 -25.24 -9.82 19.62
C ALA A 593 -25.07 -11.35 19.67
N GLY A 594 -25.06 -12.03 18.51
CA GLY A 594 -24.82 -13.47 18.39
C GLY A 594 -23.34 -13.85 18.34
N ILE A 595 -22.44 -12.89 18.14
CA ILE A 595 -21.01 -13.09 17.93
C ILE A 595 -20.24 -12.53 19.12
N SER A 596 -19.28 -13.28 19.64
CA SER A 596 -18.45 -12.81 20.75
C SER A 596 -17.08 -13.49 20.80
N TRP A 597 -16.12 -12.80 21.40
CA TRP A 597 -14.85 -13.35 21.87
C TRP A 597 -14.39 -12.51 23.09
N PRO A 598 -13.41 -12.99 23.88
CA PRO A 598 -12.87 -12.20 24.98
C PRO A 598 -12.38 -10.82 24.51
N GLY A 599 -12.85 -9.75 25.16
CA GLY A 599 -12.39 -8.38 24.89
C GLY A 599 -12.84 -7.79 23.54
N GLU A 600 -13.87 -8.35 22.93
CA GLU A 600 -14.55 -7.75 21.77
C GLU A 600 -15.04 -6.33 22.07
N LEU A 601 -14.91 -5.43 21.10
CA LEU A 601 -15.37 -4.04 21.18
C LEU A 601 -16.00 -3.57 19.87
N HIS A 602 -17.18 -2.97 19.95
CA HIS A 602 -17.85 -2.25 18.87
C HIS A 602 -18.57 -1.01 19.39
N ARG A 603 -18.87 -0.07 18.49
CA ARG A 603 -19.71 1.10 18.78
C ARG A 603 -21.19 0.72 18.75
N HIS A 604 -22.03 1.42 19.52
CA HIS A 604 -23.48 1.20 19.61
C HIS A 604 -24.32 2.23 18.85
N ASP A 605 -23.67 3.20 18.23
CA ASP A 605 -24.30 4.37 17.61
C ASP A 605 -24.02 4.48 16.10
N ILE A 606 -23.52 3.43 15.43
CA ILE A 606 -23.22 3.52 13.99
C ILE A 606 -24.48 3.92 13.22
N GLY A 607 -24.42 5.02 12.47
CA GLY A 607 -25.55 5.54 11.68
C GLY A 607 -26.46 6.53 12.43
N TRP A 608 -26.15 6.92 13.66
CA TRP A 608 -26.98 7.78 14.51
C TRP A 608 -27.42 9.09 13.82
N ARG A 609 -26.50 9.79 13.13
CA ARG A 609 -26.82 11.05 12.41
C ARG A 609 -27.81 10.86 11.26
N ALA A 610 -27.73 9.73 10.56
CA ALA A 610 -28.70 9.41 9.50
C ALA A 610 -30.07 9.08 10.08
N ILE A 611 -30.11 8.37 11.20
CA ILE A 611 -31.37 8.02 11.89
C ILE A 611 -32.05 9.26 12.45
N GLU A 612 -31.30 10.23 12.99
CA GLU A 612 -31.86 11.51 13.42
C GLU A 612 -32.55 12.24 12.26
N ARG A 613 -31.96 12.24 11.07
CA ARG A 613 -32.57 12.81 9.86
C ARG A 613 -33.78 12.06 9.34
N GLU A 614 -33.89 10.75 9.57
CA GLU A 614 -35.09 9.98 9.21
C GLU A 614 -36.32 10.38 10.05
N GLN A 615 -36.11 11.07 11.17
CA GLN A 615 -37.15 11.51 12.08
C GLN A 615 -37.60 12.97 11.82
N GLU A 616 -36.87 13.71 10.99
CA GLU A 616 -37.21 15.06 10.52
C GLU A 616 -38.16 15.01 9.31
#